data_AF-A0A562IN02-F1
#
_entry.id   AF-A0A562IN02-F1
#
_cell.length_a   1.000
_cell.length_b   1.000
_cell.length_c   1.000
_cell.angle_alpha   90.00
_cell.angle_beta   90.00
_cell.angle_gamma   90.00
#
_symmetry.space_group_name_H-M   'P 1'
#
loop_
_entity.id
_entity.type
_entity.pdbx_description
1 polymer ?
#
loop_
_entity_poly.entity_id
_entity_poly.type
_entity_poly.pdbx_seq_one_letter_code
_entity_poly.pdbx_strand_id
1 'polypeptide(L)'
;MLAVLAPGQGAQKPGMLTDWLDLPGAESFFRWAGAIADADLLELGTTGDAEAIKDTAVTQPLVVAMSLFIARELGGMPGPVVHAPAAGRDVVITGHSVGELTAAALAGVLSVEAAIALTAVRGRAMARSCAQTPTGMSAVLGGDPEQVLAALEQHGLTPANMNGGGQVVAAGSLEGLAALKADPPEKARIMPLSVAGAFHTSFMASAREELEALVGGLRPADPSRLLLSNADGAAVDSGAEVLSRLVSQVTSPVRFDACLATLRDLGVTAVLELPPAGALAGLAKREWKGADIEVLALTKPADLDRARELIAAERGRAEAEHSPDWRVVVAPARGTVAPADVAEGTHLPAGTPLGCIRSRREEVNVSAGYDGVLAEWLVADGDLVDAGDPIARLYPEVAQ
;
A
#
# COMPACT_ATOMS: atom_id res chain seq x y z
N MET A 1 0.80 14.42 8.37
CA MET A 1 0.17 13.39 7.51
C MET A 1 0.42 12.04 8.15
N LEU A 2 -0.63 11.23 8.29
CA LEU A 2 -0.59 9.89 8.89
C LEU A 2 -0.36 8.83 7.80
N ALA A 3 0.51 7.85 8.05
CA ALA A 3 0.54 6.63 7.26
C ALA A 3 -0.01 5.44 8.03
N VAL A 4 -0.75 4.57 7.34
CA VAL A 4 -1.21 3.30 7.91
C VAL A 4 -0.61 2.13 7.15
N LEU A 5 0.06 1.27 7.91
CA LEU A 5 0.80 0.12 7.41
C LEU A 5 0.05 -1.16 7.78
N ALA A 6 -0.33 -1.93 6.77
CA ALA A 6 -0.88 -3.26 6.97
C ALA A 6 0.23 -4.32 6.87
N PRO A 7 0.50 -5.11 7.93
CA PRO A 7 1.57 -6.09 7.93
C PRO A 7 1.29 -7.26 6.99
N GLY A 8 2.36 -7.90 6.54
CA GLY A 8 2.30 -9.17 5.84
C GLY A 8 2.37 -10.38 6.79
N GLN A 9 2.56 -11.56 6.21
CA GLN A 9 2.89 -12.77 6.96
C GLN A 9 4.32 -12.66 7.54
N GLY A 10 4.50 -13.15 8.77
CA GLY A 10 5.79 -13.22 9.47
C GLY A 10 5.75 -12.69 10.91
N ALA A 11 4.70 -11.93 11.27
CA ALA A 11 4.51 -11.35 12.61
C ALA A 11 3.48 -12.09 13.47
N GLN A 12 2.79 -13.09 12.92
CA GLN A 12 1.80 -13.91 13.63
C GLN A 12 2.44 -14.68 14.79
N LYS A 13 1.66 -14.90 15.86
CA LYS A 13 2.05 -15.65 17.05
C LYS A 13 0.87 -16.48 17.56
N PRO A 14 1.11 -17.63 18.21
CA PRO A 14 0.03 -18.37 18.87
C PRO A 14 -0.75 -17.46 19.83
N GLY A 15 -2.08 -17.54 19.79
CA GLY A 15 -2.95 -16.70 20.61
C GLY A 15 -3.02 -15.22 20.22
N MET A 16 -2.62 -14.85 19.00
CA MET A 16 -2.60 -13.45 18.55
C MET A 16 -3.97 -12.75 18.58
N LEU A 17 -5.09 -13.50 18.59
CA LEU A 17 -6.44 -12.93 18.70
C LEU A 17 -6.95 -12.85 20.14
N THR A 18 -6.35 -13.57 21.10
CA THR A 18 -6.92 -13.79 22.44
C THR A 18 -7.33 -12.50 23.14
N ASP A 19 -6.41 -11.54 23.27
CA ASP A 19 -6.68 -10.28 23.95
C ASP A 19 -7.70 -9.41 23.19
N TRP A 20 -7.81 -9.59 21.86
CA TRP A 20 -8.71 -8.80 21.01
C TRP A 20 -10.15 -9.29 21.03
N LEU A 21 -10.41 -10.50 21.53
CA LEU A 21 -11.76 -11.06 21.62
C LEU A 21 -12.63 -10.37 22.68
N ASP A 22 -12.02 -9.66 23.62
CA ASP A 22 -12.73 -8.84 24.61
C ASP A 22 -13.44 -7.62 23.97
N LEU A 23 -13.09 -7.28 22.72
CA LEU A 23 -13.73 -6.18 22.00
C LEU A 23 -15.13 -6.56 21.49
N PRO A 24 -16.11 -5.65 21.56
CA PRO A 24 -17.47 -5.92 21.12
C PRO A 24 -17.56 -6.44 19.67
N GLY A 25 -18.16 -7.61 19.50
CA GLY A 25 -18.38 -8.22 18.18
C GLY A 25 -17.14 -8.83 17.54
N ALA A 26 -16.01 -8.96 18.25
CA ALA A 26 -14.80 -9.63 17.77
C ALA A 26 -15.07 -11.08 17.38
N GLU A 27 -15.64 -11.86 18.28
CA GLU A 27 -15.92 -13.29 18.02
C GLU A 27 -16.81 -13.48 16.79
N SER A 28 -17.90 -12.70 16.69
CA SER A 28 -18.80 -12.75 15.54
C SER A 28 -18.10 -12.39 14.23
N PHE A 29 -17.22 -11.37 14.25
CA PHE A 29 -16.44 -10.98 13.08
C PHE A 29 -15.49 -12.09 12.64
N PHE A 30 -14.74 -12.70 13.54
CA PHE A 30 -13.77 -13.73 13.18
C PHE A 30 -14.45 -15.04 12.73
N ARG A 31 -15.62 -15.38 13.28
CA ARG A 31 -16.44 -16.49 12.76
C ARG A 31 -16.94 -16.22 11.34
N TRP A 32 -17.42 -15.00 11.10
CA TRP A 32 -17.87 -14.57 9.78
C TRP A 32 -16.74 -14.53 8.74
N ALA A 33 -15.60 -13.95 9.11
CA ALA A 33 -14.40 -13.93 8.29
C ALA A 33 -13.91 -15.35 7.99
N GLY A 34 -13.98 -16.25 8.98
CA GLY A 34 -13.66 -17.66 8.81
C GLY A 34 -14.57 -18.38 7.84
N ALA A 35 -15.88 -18.10 7.86
CA ALA A 35 -16.82 -18.64 6.88
C ALA A 35 -16.51 -18.17 5.44
N ILE A 36 -16.07 -16.92 5.26
CA ILE A 36 -15.63 -16.41 3.95
C ILE A 36 -14.31 -17.06 3.51
N ALA A 37 -13.37 -17.21 4.45
CA ALA A 37 -12.05 -17.77 4.18
C ALA A 37 -12.06 -19.30 3.99
N ASP A 38 -13.14 -19.97 4.40
CA ASP A 38 -13.22 -21.43 4.54
C ASP A 38 -12.15 -21.98 5.50
N ALA A 39 -12.03 -21.33 6.67
CA ALA A 39 -11.08 -21.68 7.74
C ALA A 39 -11.61 -21.22 9.12
N ASP A 40 -11.36 -21.97 10.19
CA ASP A 40 -11.71 -21.53 11.55
C ASP A 40 -10.69 -20.51 12.08
N LEU A 41 -10.78 -19.27 11.59
CA LEU A 41 -9.86 -18.20 11.98
C LEU A 41 -9.91 -17.87 13.47
N LEU A 42 -11.04 -18.13 14.13
CA LEU A 42 -11.19 -17.91 15.57
C LEU A 42 -10.36 -18.93 16.35
N GLU A 43 -10.52 -20.22 16.06
CA GLU A 43 -9.71 -21.28 16.69
C GLU A 43 -8.22 -21.09 16.38
N LEU A 44 -7.87 -20.88 15.10
CA LEU A 44 -6.49 -20.73 14.65
C LEU A 44 -5.81 -19.50 15.28
N GLY A 45 -6.55 -18.40 15.47
CA GLY A 45 -6.01 -17.19 16.09
C GLY A 45 -5.92 -17.23 17.61
N THR A 46 -6.56 -18.19 18.28
CA THR A 46 -6.59 -18.29 19.76
C THR A 46 -5.80 -19.49 20.29
N THR A 47 -6.16 -20.70 19.86
CA THR A 47 -5.57 -21.96 20.33
C THR A 47 -4.66 -22.62 19.31
N GLY A 48 -4.62 -22.11 18.06
CA GLY A 48 -3.71 -22.57 17.02
C GLY A 48 -2.25 -22.47 17.46
N ASP A 49 -1.50 -23.55 17.25
CA ASP A 49 -0.07 -23.59 17.54
C ASP A 49 0.75 -22.91 16.43
N ALA A 50 2.07 -22.82 16.65
CA ALA A 50 2.98 -22.14 15.74
C ALA A 50 3.06 -22.81 14.35
N GLU A 51 2.84 -24.11 14.24
CA GLU A 51 2.86 -24.81 12.95
C GLU A 51 1.55 -24.60 12.19
N ALA A 52 0.41 -24.65 12.88
CA ALA A 52 -0.90 -24.38 12.30
C ALA A 52 -0.97 -22.96 11.70
N ILE A 53 -0.49 -21.95 12.43
CA ILE A 53 -0.51 -20.55 11.95
C ILE A 53 0.70 -20.21 11.05
N LYS A 54 1.58 -21.16 10.74
CA LYS A 54 2.66 -21.02 9.75
C LYS A 54 2.19 -21.43 8.35
N ASP A 55 1.17 -22.28 8.25
CA ASP A 55 0.56 -22.63 6.97
C ASP A 55 0.05 -21.36 6.28
N THR A 56 0.56 -21.10 5.08
CA THR A 56 0.25 -19.90 4.30
C THR A 56 -1.24 -19.80 3.95
N ALA A 57 -1.93 -20.93 3.82
CA ALA A 57 -3.38 -20.98 3.61
C ALA A 57 -4.17 -20.45 4.82
N VAL A 58 -3.61 -20.57 6.03
CA VAL A 58 -4.18 -20.11 7.29
C VAL A 58 -3.71 -18.70 7.64
N THR A 59 -2.40 -18.46 7.58
CA THR A 59 -1.80 -17.23 8.09
C THR A 59 -2.31 -16.00 7.37
N GLN A 60 -2.42 -16.06 6.04
CA GLN A 60 -2.82 -14.92 5.22
C GLN A 60 -4.22 -14.40 5.57
N PRO A 61 -5.29 -15.23 5.53
CA PRO A 61 -6.62 -14.75 5.88
C PRO A 61 -6.73 -14.35 7.35
N LEU A 62 -6.00 -15.01 8.27
CA LEU A 62 -5.97 -14.64 9.68
C LEU A 62 -5.39 -13.23 9.90
N VAL A 63 -4.25 -12.93 9.28
CA VAL A 63 -3.58 -11.61 9.36
C VAL A 63 -4.48 -10.52 8.78
N VAL A 64 -5.05 -10.74 7.60
CA VAL A 64 -5.91 -9.74 6.93
C VAL A 64 -7.20 -9.51 7.73
N ALA A 65 -7.87 -10.57 8.19
CA ALA A 65 -9.07 -10.43 9.01
C ALA A 65 -8.78 -9.67 10.31
N MET A 66 -7.66 -9.96 10.98
CA MET A 66 -7.26 -9.25 12.20
C MET A 66 -7.01 -7.76 11.93
N SER A 67 -6.23 -7.43 10.89
CA SER A 67 -5.98 -6.03 10.55
C SER A 67 -7.26 -5.27 10.21
N LEU A 68 -8.19 -5.88 9.46
CA LEU A 68 -9.46 -5.26 9.08
C LEU A 68 -10.40 -5.06 10.27
N PHE A 69 -10.46 -6.05 11.18
CA PHE A 69 -11.21 -5.92 12.43
C PHE A 69 -10.71 -4.74 13.25
N ILE A 70 -9.39 -4.63 13.44
CA ILE A 70 -8.83 -3.56 14.27
C ILE A 70 -8.90 -2.19 13.60
N ALA A 71 -8.76 -2.13 12.28
CA ALA A 71 -9.02 -0.90 11.54
C ALA A 71 -10.46 -0.39 11.73
N ARG A 72 -11.45 -1.30 11.81
CA ARG A 72 -12.85 -0.96 12.13
C ARG A 72 -12.99 -0.36 13.53
N GLU A 73 -12.31 -0.92 14.53
CA GLU A 73 -12.36 -0.45 15.93
C GLU A 73 -11.72 0.94 16.14
N LEU A 74 -10.90 1.38 15.19
CA LEU A 74 -10.33 2.72 15.21
C LEU A 74 -11.31 3.80 14.74
N GLY A 75 -12.50 3.45 14.24
CA GLY A 75 -13.66 4.34 14.08
C GLY A 75 -13.48 5.61 13.20
N GLY A 76 -12.29 5.81 12.65
CA GLY A 76 -11.87 6.98 11.87
C GLY A 76 -10.77 6.68 10.85
N MET A 77 -10.30 5.44 10.80
CA MET A 77 -9.65 4.91 9.61
C MET A 77 -10.76 4.50 8.65
N PRO A 78 -10.64 4.68 7.32
CA PRO A 78 -11.66 4.22 6.40
C PRO A 78 -11.97 2.74 6.67
N GLY A 79 -13.18 2.51 7.15
CA GLY A 79 -13.74 1.18 7.29
C GLY A 79 -14.58 0.85 6.07
N PRO A 80 -15.14 -0.37 6.00
CA PRO A 80 -16.13 -0.77 4.99
C PRO A 80 -17.49 -0.03 5.05
N VAL A 81 -17.58 1.11 5.73
CA VAL A 81 -18.84 1.82 5.96
C VAL A 81 -18.84 3.12 5.18
N VAL A 82 -19.59 3.11 4.07
CA VAL A 82 -20.13 4.26 3.30
C VAL A 82 -19.37 5.56 3.52
N HIS A 83 -18.33 5.79 2.72
CA HIS A 83 -17.59 7.05 2.77
C HIS A 83 -18.05 8.02 1.68
N ALA A 84 -18.67 9.11 2.14
CA ALA A 84 -18.63 10.38 1.43
C ALA A 84 -17.17 10.87 1.38
N PRO A 85 -16.69 11.38 0.24
CA PRO A 85 -15.36 11.96 0.13
C PRO A 85 -15.36 13.30 0.89
N ALA A 86 -14.99 13.27 2.17
CA ALA A 86 -14.41 14.47 2.77
C ALA A 86 -13.02 14.61 2.18
N ALA A 87 -12.84 15.64 1.35
CA ALA A 87 -11.55 15.97 0.75
C ALA A 87 -10.51 16.17 1.86
N GLY A 88 -9.59 15.22 1.98
CA GLY A 88 -8.46 15.27 2.91
C GLY A 88 -7.49 14.16 2.55
N ARG A 89 -6.33 14.54 2.01
CA ARG A 89 -5.24 13.63 1.61
C ARG A 89 -4.37 13.19 2.80
N ASP A 90 -4.88 13.35 4.03
CA ASP A 90 -4.10 13.29 5.27
C ASP A 90 -3.68 11.89 5.70
N VAL A 91 -4.15 10.86 4.99
CA VAL A 91 -3.85 9.46 5.28
C VAL A 91 -3.36 8.75 4.03
N VAL A 92 -2.12 8.24 4.10
CA VAL A 92 -1.53 7.35 3.10
C VAL A 92 -1.60 5.92 3.61
N ILE A 93 -2.00 4.98 2.77
CA ILE A 93 -2.16 3.58 3.12
C ILE A 93 -1.19 2.75 2.29
N THR A 94 -0.51 1.80 2.91
CA THR A 94 0.26 0.77 2.21
C THR A 94 0.22 -0.54 2.98
N GLY A 95 0.35 -1.64 2.26
CA GLY A 95 0.55 -2.95 2.86
C GLY A 95 1.97 -3.46 2.65
N HIS A 96 2.29 -4.60 3.26
CA HIS A 96 3.46 -5.40 2.91
C HIS A 96 3.01 -6.78 2.43
N SER A 97 3.32 -7.14 1.18
CA SER A 97 2.90 -8.39 0.57
C SER A 97 1.38 -8.58 0.68
N VAL A 98 0.91 -9.64 1.37
CA VAL A 98 -0.52 -9.89 1.63
C VAL A 98 -1.23 -8.71 2.31
N GLY A 99 -0.50 -7.88 3.07
CA GLY A 99 -1.05 -6.67 3.67
C GLY A 99 -1.60 -5.67 2.65
N GLU A 100 -1.20 -5.74 1.36
CA GLU A 100 -1.81 -4.90 0.31
C GLU A 100 -3.30 -5.20 0.11
N LEU A 101 -3.80 -6.40 0.50
CA LEU A 101 -5.23 -6.71 0.47
C LEU A 101 -6.00 -5.99 1.58
N THR A 102 -5.42 -5.91 2.78
CA THR A 102 -5.93 -5.03 3.85
C THR A 102 -5.92 -3.58 3.37
N ALA A 103 -4.78 -3.12 2.81
CA ALA A 103 -4.63 -1.75 2.33
C ALA A 103 -5.66 -1.38 1.24
N ALA A 104 -5.91 -2.28 0.29
CA ALA A 104 -6.93 -2.11 -0.75
C ALA A 104 -8.34 -1.99 -0.17
N ALA A 105 -8.68 -2.79 0.86
CA ALA A 105 -9.97 -2.67 1.53
C ALA A 105 -10.10 -1.35 2.31
N LEU A 106 -9.05 -0.92 3.01
CA LEU A 106 -9.03 0.37 3.70
C LEU A 106 -9.10 1.55 2.72
N ALA A 107 -8.50 1.44 1.53
CA ALA A 107 -8.63 2.44 0.49
C ALA A 107 -10.01 2.43 -0.20
N GLY A 108 -10.88 1.48 0.13
CA GLY A 108 -12.21 1.33 -0.48
C GLY A 108 -12.21 0.66 -1.85
N VAL A 109 -11.06 0.14 -2.30
CA VAL A 109 -10.92 -0.57 -3.59
C VAL A 109 -11.66 -1.89 -3.56
N LEU A 110 -11.55 -2.62 -2.43
CA LEU A 110 -12.21 -3.90 -2.20
C LEU A 110 -13.18 -3.79 -1.03
N SER A 111 -14.29 -4.53 -1.08
CA SER A 111 -15.06 -4.78 0.14
C SER A 111 -14.25 -5.65 1.10
N VAL A 112 -14.60 -5.65 2.39
CA VAL A 112 -13.94 -6.52 3.38
C VAL A 112 -14.12 -7.99 3.01
N GLU A 113 -15.30 -8.38 2.53
CA GLU A 113 -15.59 -9.73 2.05
C GLU A 113 -14.68 -10.10 0.87
N ALA A 114 -14.56 -9.21 -0.11
CA ALA A 114 -13.73 -9.45 -1.28
C ALA A 114 -12.24 -9.56 -0.90
N ALA A 115 -11.76 -8.71 0.02
CA ALA A 115 -10.39 -8.78 0.50
C ALA A 115 -10.11 -10.09 1.26
N ILE A 116 -11.01 -10.51 2.17
CA ILE A 116 -10.85 -11.79 2.90
C ILE A 116 -10.91 -12.98 1.93
N ALA A 117 -11.89 -13.00 1.01
CA ALA A 117 -12.05 -14.07 0.03
C ALA A 117 -10.83 -14.18 -0.89
N LEU A 118 -10.36 -13.06 -1.44
CA LEU A 118 -9.16 -13.02 -2.30
C LEU A 118 -7.91 -13.45 -1.54
N THR A 119 -7.78 -13.04 -0.26
CA THR A 119 -6.69 -13.47 0.61
C THR A 119 -6.70 -14.98 0.83
N ALA A 120 -7.88 -15.57 1.08
CA ALA A 120 -7.99 -17.01 1.32
C ALA A 120 -7.62 -17.82 0.07
N VAL A 121 -8.05 -17.38 -1.12
CA VAL A 121 -7.61 -18.01 -2.37
C VAL A 121 -6.11 -17.85 -2.56
N ARG A 122 -5.57 -16.64 -2.40
CA ARG A 122 -4.13 -16.36 -2.51
C ARG A 122 -3.31 -17.26 -1.58
N GLY A 123 -3.71 -17.37 -0.31
CA GLY A 123 -3.04 -18.21 0.68
C GLY A 123 -3.00 -19.68 0.27
N ARG A 124 -4.14 -20.24 -0.14
CA ARG A 124 -4.23 -21.64 -0.61
C ARG A 124 -3.42 -21.88 -1.88
N ALA A 125 -3.49 -20.98 -2.85
CA ALA A 125 -2.77 -21.09 -4.12
C ALA A 125 -1.25 -21.04 -3.92
N MET A 126 -0.78 -20.13 -3.05
CA MET A 126 0.62 -20.03 -2.67
C MET A 126 1.09 -21.25 -1.88
N ALA A 127 0.29 -21.75 -0.93
CA ALA A 127 0.61 -22.97 -0.19
C ALA A 127 0.79 -24.18 -1.13
N ARG A 128 -0.11 -24.35 -2.11
CA ARG A 128 0.03 -25.39 -3.15
C ARG A 128 1.27 -25.19 -4.02
N SER A 129 1.60 -23.95 -4.37
CA SER A 129 2.83 -23.66 -5.14
C SER A 129 4.09 -24.03 -4.33
N CYS A 130 4.13 -23.72 -3.04
CA CYS A 130 5.23 -24.11 -2.15
C CYS A 130 5.38 -25.63 -2.04
N ALA A 131 4.29 -26.39 -2.06
CA ALA A 131 4.31 -27.85 -1.98
C ALA A 131 4.91 -28.53 -3.24
N GLN A 132 4.99 -27.82 -4.38
CA GLN A 132 5.52 -28.39 -5.63
C GLN A 132 7.05 -28.51 -5.62
N THR A 133 7.75 -27.59 -4.94
CA THR A 133 9.22 -27.57 -4.92
C THR A 133 9.73 -27.02 -3.59
N PRO A 134 10.58 -27.78 -2.86
CA PRO A 134 11.21 -27.29 -1.63
C PRO A 134 12.04 -26.03 -1.91
N THR A 135 11.60 -24.91 -1.34
CA THR A 135 12.23 -23.60 -1.46
C THR A 135 12.10 -22.85 -0.14
N GLY A 136 12.73 -21.69 -0.01
CA GLY A 136 12.63 -20.90 1.22
C GLY A 136 12.99 -19.44 1.03
N MET A 137 13.12 -18.75 2.16
CA MET A 137 13.55 -17.35 2.21
C MET A 137 14.53 -17.12 3.37
N SER A 138 15.46 -16.18 3.20
CA SER A 138 16.36 -15.69 4.25
C SER A 138 16.44 -14.18 4.22
N ALA A 139 16.34 -13.54 5.38
CA ALA A 139 16.66 -12.13 5.52
C ALA A 139 18.17 -11.92 5.48
N VAL A 140 18.60 -10.95 4.67
CA VAL A 140 19.95 -10.39 4.58
C VAL A 140 19.92 -9.04 5.27
N LEU A 141 20.65 -8.91 6.37
CA LEU A 141 20.68 -7.72 7.22
C LEU A 141 22.04 -7.03 7.12
N GLY A 142 22.06 -5.79 6.65
CA GLY A 142 23.29 -5.02 6.41
C GLY A 142 23.99 -5.44 5.13
N GLY A 143 25.27 -5.09 5.03
CA GLY A 143 26.05 -5.21 3.81
C GLY A 143 25.83 -4.06 2.84
N ASP A 144 26.68 -4.00 1.82
CA ASP A 144 26.53 -3.07 0.71
C ASP A 144 25.39 -3.56 -0.23
N PRO A 145 24.42 -2.71 -0.61
CA PRO A 145 23.28 -3.14 -1.42
C PRO A 145 23.67 -3.78 -2.75
N GLU A 146 24.68 -3.27 -3.46
CA GLU A 146 25.10 -3.80 -4.75
C GLU A 146 25.76 -5.17 -4.57
N GLN A 147 26.61 -5.32 -3.55
CA GLN A 147 27.24 -6.60 -3.21
C GLN A 147 26.21 -7.65 -2.78
N VAL A 148 25.17 -7.25 -2.03
CA VAL A 148 24.07 -8.15 -1.65
C VAL A 148 23.34 -8.64 -2.89
N LEU A 149 22.94 -7.75 -3.81
CA LEU A 149 22.24 -8.14 -5.03
C LEU A 149 23.09 -9.05 -5.93
N ALA A 150 24.38 -8.75 -6.08
CA ALA A 150 25.32 -9.58 -6.84
C ALA A 150 25.46 -10.99 -6.24
N ALA A 151 25.54 -11.11 -4.90
CA ALA A 151 25.62 -12.41 -4.23
C ALA A 151 24.32 -13.22 -4.39
N LEU A 152 23.17 -12.56 -4.32
CA LEU A 152 21.87 -13.21 -4.58
C LEU A 152 21.81 -13.77 -6.00
N GLU A 153 22.18 -12.97 -7.00
CA GLU A 153 22.24 -13.40 -8.40
C GLU A 153 23.21 -14.57 -8.61
N GLN A 154 24.42 -14.48 -8.04
CA GLN A 154 25.43 -15.56 -8.08
C GLN A 154 24.88 -16.90 -7.57
N HIS A 155 24.01 -16.88 -6.57
CA HIS A 155 23.40 -18.07 -5.98
C HIS A 155 22.02 -18.42 -6.56
N GLY A 156 21.58 -17.75 -7.63
CA GLY A 156 20.28 -17.99 -8.27
C GLY A 156 19.09 -17.63 -7.37
N LEU A 157 19.27 -16.67 -6.45
CA LEU A 157 18.26 -16.20 -5.52
C LEU A 157 17.62 -14.90 -6.02
N THR A 158 16.33 -14.75 -5.75
CA THR A 158 15.57 -13.53 -6.04
C THR A 158 15.56 -12.62 -4.81
N PRO A 159 15.78 -11.30 -4.95
CA PRO A 159 15.51 -10.32 -3.89
C PRO A 159 13.99 -10.12 -3.75
N ALA A 160 13.32 -11.08 -3.11
CA ALA A 160 11.86 -11.14 -2.98
C ALA A 160 11.26 -9.96 -2.20
N ASN A 161 12.00 -9.40 -1.24
CA ASN A 161 11.59 -8.19 -0.54
C ASN A 161 12.77 -7.23 -0.39
N MET A 162 12.60 -6.01 -0.89
CA MET A 162 13.46 -4.87 -0.60
C MET A 162 12.76 -4.07 0.49
N ASN A 163 13.17 -4.25 1.74
CA ASN A 163 12.39 -3.79 2.89
C ASN A 163 12.84 -2.44 3.47
N GLY A 164 13.95 -1.89 2.98
CA GLY A 164 14.59 -0.71 3.56
C GLY A 164 15.35 -1.01 4.84
N GLY A 165 16.02 -0.01 5.39
CA GLY A 165 16.79 -0.08 6.62
C GLY A 165 17.93 -1.10 6.56
N GLY A 166 18.48 -1.32 5.36
CA GLY A 166 19.52 -2.31 5.08
C GLY A 166 19.03 -3.76 5.13
N GLN A 167 17.72 -4.03 4.96
CA GLN A 167 17.20 -5.40 4.87
C GLN A 167 16.72 -5.74 3.46
N VAL A 168 17.22 -6.86 2.94
CA VAL A 168 16.71 -7.56 1.77
C VAL A 168 16.29 -8.96 2.17
N VAL A 169 15.25 -9.53 1.57
CA VAL A 169 14.90 -10.94 1.72
C VAL A 169 15.26 -11.68 0.43
N ALA A 170 16.19 -12.61 0.55
CA ALA A 170 16.56 -13.53 -0.51
C ALA A 170 15.59 -14.72 -0.52
N ALA A 171 15.11 -15.12 -1.69
CA ALA A 171 14.20 -16.24 -1.88
C ALA A 171 14.64 -17.12 -3.04
N GLY A 172 14.52 -18.44 -2.89
CA GLY A 172 14.87 -19.40 -3.93
C GLY A 172 15.07 -20.81 -3.40
N SER A 173 15.93 -21.58 -4.07
CA SER A 173 16.24 -22.96 -3.69
C SER A 173 16.92 -23.03 -2.31
N LEU A 174 16.73 -24.16 -1.63
CA LEU A 174 17.36 -24.39 -0.33
C LEU A 174 18.90 -24.45 -0.46
N GLU A 175 19.41 -24.97 -1.57
CA GLU A 175 20.84 -24.99 -1.88
C GLU A 175 21.40 -23.58 -2.07
N GLY A 176 20.70 -22.71 -2.81
CA GLY A 176 21.12 -21.33 -3.00
C GLY A 176 21.16 -20.55 -1.70
N LEU A 177 20.15 -20.73 -0.84
CA LEU A 177 20.11 -20.10 0.50
C LEU A 177 21.21 -20.63 1.42
N ALA A 178 21.53 -21.92 1.35
CA ALA A 178 22.64 -22.51 2.10
C ALA A 178 23.99 -21.96 1.63
N ALA A 179 24.18 -21.78 0.33
CA ALA A 179 25.38 -21.18 -0.25
C ALA A 179 25.53 -19.71 0.18
N LEU A 180 24.47 -18.90 0.07
CA LEU A 180 24.46 -17.51 0.54
C LEU A 180 24.80 -17.41 2.04
N LYS A 181 24.32 -18.35 2.86
CA LYS A 181 24.64 -18.39 4.29
C LYS A 181 26.09 -18.77 4.57
N ALA A 182 26.69 -19.62 3.73
CA ALA A 182 28.07 -20.05 3.87
C ALA A 182 29.07 -18.98 3.40
N ASP A 183 28.68 -18.17 2.41
CA ASP A 183 29.48 -17.08 1.84
C ASP A 183 28.67 -15.77 1.83
N PRO A 184 28.40 -15.17 3.01
CA PRO A 184 27.60 -13.96 3.10
C PRO A 184 28.37 -12.74 2.59
N PRO A 185 27.70 -11.75 1.96
CA PRO A 185 28.29 -10.47 1.63
C PRO A 185 28.96 -9.81 2.84
N GLU A 186 29.98 -8.99 2.61
CA GLU A 186 30.72 -8.34 3.70
C GLU A 186 29.77 -7.53 4.60
N LYS A 187 29.87 -7.71 5.93
CA LYS A 187 29.02 -7.05 6.94
C LYS A 187 27.52 -7.38 6.85
N ALA A 188 27.12 -8.32 6.00
CA ALA A 188 25.76 -8.83 5.97
C ALA A 188 25.59 -10.01 6.95
N ARG A 189 24.42 -10.09 7.58
CA ARG A 189 24.01 -11.24 8.38
C ARG A 189 22.83 -11.94 7.72
N ILE A 190 22.94 -13.26 7.54
CA ILE A 190 21.90 -14.10 6.93
C ILE A 190 21.07 -14.79 8.01
N MET A 191 19.75 -14.61 7.96
CA MET A 191 18.81 -15.20 8.90
C MET A 191 17.68 -15.92 8.16
N PRO A 192 17.57 -17.27 8.27
CA PRO A 192 16.45 -18.00 7.67
C PRO A 192 15.10 -17.53 8.21
N LEU A 193 14.10 -17.46 7.33
CA LEU A 193 12.73 -17.12 7.68
C LEU A 193 11.88 -18.39 7.83
N SER A 194 10.97 -18.40 8.80
CA SER A 194 10.02 -19.51 9.01
C SER A 194 8.80 -19.34 8.10
N VAL A 195 8.98 -19.60 6.80
CA VAL A 195 7.95 -19.50 5.77
C VAL A 195 7.85 -20.80 4.98
N ALA A 196 6.75 -20.99 4.25
CA ALA A 196 6.47 -22.24 3.53
C ALA A 196 7.28 -22.40 2.23
N GLY A 197 7.76 -21.31 1.63
CA GLY A 197 8.51 -21.35 0.37
C GLY A 197 9.02 -19.98 -0.08
N ALA A 198 9.59 -19.94 -1.29
CA ALA A 198 10.13 -18.73 -1.91
C ALA A 198 9.04 -17.82 -2.50
N PHE A 199 8.36 -17.05 -1.66
CA PHE A 199 7.35 -16.07 -2.10
C PHE A 199 7.95 -14.97 -2.98
N HIS A 200 7.13 -14.32 -3.82
CA HIS A 200 7.55 -13.22 -4.69
C HIS A 200 8.62 -13.60 -5.72
N THR A 201 8.58 -14.86 -6.17
CA THR A 201 9.48 -15.41 -7.18
C THR A 201 8.70 -16.17 -8.25
N SER A 202 9.39 -16.64 -9.28
CA SER A 202 8.83 -17.52 -10.31
C SER A 202 8.27 -18.84 -9.75
N PHE A 203 8.69 -19.30 -8.57
CA PHE A 203 8.13 -20.49 -7.92
C PHE A 203 6.64 -20.33 -7.59
N MET A 204 6.13 -19.10 -7.53
CA MET A 204 4.72 -18.81 -7.26
C MET A 204 3.87 -18.64 -8.54
N ALA A 205 4.41 -18.95 -9.73
CA ALA A 205 3.71 -18.75 -11.00
C ALA A 205 2.33 -19.39 -11.04
N SER A 206 2.18 -20.65 -10.59
CA SER A 206 0.89 -21.31 -10.55
C SER A 206 -0.12 -20.63 -9.60
N ALA A 207 0.34 -20.00 -8.51
CA ALA A 207 -0.54 -19.23 -7.63
C ALA A 207 -1.02 -17.94 -8.30
N ARG A 208 -0.15 -17.27 -9.06
CA ARG A 208 -0.52 -16.08 -9.83
C ARG A 208 -1.58 -16.42 -10.88
N GLU A 209 -1.40 -17.50 -11.65
CA GLU A 209 -2.36 -17.92 -12.69
C GLU A 209 -3.76 -18.18 -12.10
N GLU A 210 -3.83 -18.82 -10.93
CA GLU A 210 -5.11 -19.06 -10.25
C GLU A 210 -5.79 -17.76 -9.81
N LEU A 211 -5.02 -16.78 -9.30
CA LEU A 211 -5.57 -15.48 -8.93
C LEU A 211 -6.02 -14.68 -10.16
N GLU A 212 -5.26 -14.72 -11.25
CA GLU A 212 -5.57 -14.05 -12.51
C GLU A 212 -6.92 -14.54 -13.08
N ALA A 213 -7.22 -15.83 -12.95
CA ALA A 213 -8.50 -16.41 -13.34
C ALA A 213 -9.70 -15.89 -12.52
N LEU A 214 -9.48 -15.39 -11.30
CA LEU A 214 -10.53 -14.97 -10.37
C LEU A 214 -10.83 -13.47 -10.43
N VAL A 215 -9.82 -12.64 -10.67
CA VAL A 215 -9.97 -11.18 -10.59
C VAL A 215 -10.92 -10.60 -11.63
N GLY A 216 -11.17 -11.27 -12.75
CA GLY A 216 -12.15 -10.82 -13.77
C GLY A 216 -13.60 -10.75 -13.25
N GLY A 217 -13.92 -11.48 -12.18
CA GLY A 217 -15.21 -11.44 -11.49
C GLY A 217 -15.35 -10.28 -10.49
N LEU A 218 -14.25 -9.64 -10.10
CA LEU A 218 -14.25 -8.55 -9.13
C LEU A 218 -14.61 -7.22 -9.81
N ARG A 219 -15.17 -6.31 -9.01
CA ARG A 219 -15.52 -4.95 -9.43
C ARG A 219 -14.87 -3.99 -8.45
N PRO A 220 -13.56 -3.72 -8.59
CA PRO A 220 -12.86 -2.81 -7.70
C PRO A 220 -13.34 -1.38 -7.92
N ALA A 221 -13.43 -0.60 -6.85
CA ALA A 221 -13.60 0.84 -6.95
C ALA A 221 -12.22 1.52 -7.04
N ASP A 222 -12.18 2.76 -7.52
CA ASP A 222 -10.96 3.55 -7.46
C ASP A 222 -10.63 3.91 -6.00
N PRO A 223 -9.34 3.93 -5.64
CA PRO A 223 -8.92 4.18 -4.27
C PRO A 223 -9.37 5.57 -3.81
N SER A 224 -10.13 5.59 -2.71
CA SER A 224 -10.64 6.82 -2.09
C SER A 224 -9.56 7.61 -1.32
N ARG A 225 -8.35 7.05 -1.20
CA ARG A 225 -7.20 7.60 -0.47
C ARG A 225 -5.92 7.23 -1.19
N LEU A 226 -4.83 7.93 -0.85
CA LEU A 226 -3.50 7.58 -1.37
C LEU A 226 -3.13 6.17 -0.93
N LEU A 227 -3.06 5.27 -1.91
CA LEU A 227 -2.70 3.87 -1.75
C LEU A 227 -1.39 3.62 -2.49
N LEU A 228 -0.34 3.27 -1.75
CA LEU A 228 0.95 2.93 -2.33
C LEU A 228 1.02 1.43 -2.64
N SER A 229 1.67 1.09 -3.75
CA SER A 229 1.89 -0.30 -4.15
C SER A 229 3.29 -0.78 -3.84
N ASN A 230 3.45 -2.07 -3.49
CA ASN A 230 4.77 -2.67 -3.32
C ASN A 230 5.49 -2.93 -4.65
N ALA A 231 4.88 -2.70 -5.81
CA ALA A 231 5.57 -2.87 -7.09
C ALA A 231 6.73 -1.87 -7.24
N ASP A 232 6.50 -0.62 -6.85
CA ASP A 232 7.38 0.51 -7.13
C ASP A 232 7.33 1.61 -6.05
N GLY A 233 6.48 1.48 -5.03
CA GLY A 233 6.26 2.51 -4.01
C GLY A 233 5.38 3.68 -4.48
N ALA A 234 4.86 3.63 -5.71
CA ALA A 234 4.04 4.69 -6.26
C ALA A 234 2.58 4.59 -5.80
N ALA A 235 1.89 5.73 -5.80
CA ALA A 235 0.45 5.78 -5.61
C ALA A 235 -0.26 5.20 -6.85
N VAL A 236 -1.34 4.46 -6.60
CA VAL A 236 -2.19 3.88 -7.65
C VAL A 236 -3.52 4.64 -7.67
N ASP A 237 -4.03 4.99 -8.85
CA ASP A 237 -5.21 5.85 -9.01
C ASP A 237 -6.47 5.11 -9.47
N SER A 238 -6.36 3.84 -9.90
CA SER A 238 -7.50 3.05 -10.36
C SER A 238 -7.62 1.70 -9.68
N GLY A 239 -8.85 1.27 -9.42
CA GLY A 239 -9.14 -0.02 -8.79
C GLY A 239 -8.68 -1.21 -9.64
N ALA A 240 -8.76 -1.07 -10.97
CA ALA A 240 -8.30 -2.09 -11.91
C ALA A 240 -6.78 -2.28 -11.84
N GLU A 241 -6.01 -1.20 -11.74
CA GLU A 241 -4.57 -1.29 -11.57
C GLU A 241 -4.18 -1.89 -10.23
N VAL A 242 -4.87 -1.53 -9.13
CA VAL A 242 -4.65 -2.16 -7.82
C VAL A 242 -4.82 -3.68 -7.90
N LEU A 243 -5.90 -4.17 -8.53
CA LEU A 243 -6.09 -5.61 -8.72
C LEU A 243 -4.98 -6.25 -9.56
N SER A 244 -4.61 -5.62 -10.68
CA SER A 244 -3.53 -6.12 -11.54
C SER A 244 -2.22 -6.24 -10.76
N ARG A 245 -1.87 -5.22 -9.96
CA ARG A 245 -0.67 -5.20 -9.14
C ARG A 245 -0.72 -6.24 -8.02
N LEU A 246 -1.86 -6.44 -7.36
CA LEU A 246 -2.06 -7.49 -6.36
C LEU A 246 -1.82 -8.90 -6.91
N VAL A 247 -2.25 -9.17 -8.15
CA VAL A 247 -2.03 -10.46 -8.83
C VAL A 247 -0.55 -10.61 -9.21
N SER A 248 0.05 -9.60 -9.85
CA SER A 248 1.45 -9.66 -10.28
C SER A 248 2.42 -9.74 -9.10
N GLN A 249 2.07 -9.14 -7.96
CA GLN A 249 2.86 -9.12 -6.72
C GLN A 249 3.21 -10.53 -6.25
N VAL A 250 2.39 -11.55 -6.51
CA VAL A 250 2.65 -12.93 -6.06
C VAL A 250 3.96 -13.49 -6.60
N THR A 251 4.38 -13.06 -7.80
CA THR A 251 5.63 -13.47 -8.45
C THR A 251 6.66 -12.34 -8.57
N SER A 252 6.38 -11.17 -7.99
CA SER A 252 7.20 -9.97 -8.18
C SER A 252 7.72 -9.46 -6.83
N PRO A 253 8.95 -8.90 -6.77
CA PRO A 253 9.51 -8.35 -5.54
C PRO A 253 8.61 -7.32 -4.85
N VAL A 254 8.63 -7.33 -3.52
CA VAL A 254 8.00 -6.31 -2.67
C VAL A 254 9.00 -5.19 -2.40
N ARG A 255 8.72 -4.00 -2.93
CA ARG A 255 9.49 -2.75 -2.77
C ARG A 255 8.96 -1.90 -1.63
N PHE A 256 9.02 -2.44 -0.41
CA PHE A 256 8.61 -1.68 0.77
C PHE A 256 9.58 -0.54 1.11
N ASP A 257 10.85 -0.67 0.73
CA ASP A 257 11.83 0.42 0.69
C ASP A 257 11.30 1.63 -0.09
N ALA A 258 10.76 1.40 -1.28
CA ALA A 258 10.19 2.44 -2.12
C ALA A 258 8.92 3.03 -1.50
N CYS A 259 8.05 2.20 -0.89
CA CYS A 259 6.91 2.71 -0.13
C CYS A 259 7.36 3.64 1.02
N LEU A 260 8.37 3.24 1.82
CA LEU A 260 8.89 4.06 2.91
C LEU A 260 9.56 5.35 2.43
N ALA A 261 10.22 5.32 1.27
CA ALA A 261 10.77 6.52 0.63
C ALA A 261 9.64 7.48 0.21
N THR A 262 8.62 6.99 -0.49
CA THR A 262 7.45 7.80 -0.86
C THR A 262 6.74 8.39 0.34
N LEU A 263 6.54 7.62 1.43
CA LEU A 263 5.94 8.13 2.66
C LEU A 263 6.76 9.28 3.26
N ARG A 264 8.09 9.19 3.22
CA ARG A 264 8.97 10.27 3.67
C ARG A 264 8.84 11.51 2.77
N ASP A 265 8.83 11.32 1.46
CA ASP A 265 8.73 12.41 0.48
C ASP A 265 7.37 13.12 0.55
N LEU A 266 6.31 12.39 0.91
CA LEU A 266 4.97 12.94 1.19
C LEU A 266 4.90 13.70 2.53
N GLY A 267 5.97 13.74 3.32
CA GLY A 267 6.00 14.45 4.60
C GLY A 267 5.18 13.76 5.69
N VAL A 268 5.11 12.43 5.68
CA VAL A 268 4.49 11.66 6.76
C VAL A 268 5.19 11.95 8.09
N THR A 269 4.41 12.27 9.10
CA THR A 269 4.88 12.62 10.44
C THR A 269 4.54 11.59 11.50
N ALA A 270 3.59 10.71 11.20
CA ALA A 270 3.16 9.65 12.07
C ALA A 270 2.81 8.40 11.28
N VAL A 271 3.07 7.23 11.87
CA VAL A 271 2.80 5.93 11.28
C VAL A 271 2.10 5.03 12.28
N LEU A 272 1.05 4.36 11.81
CA LEU A 272 0.30 3.36 12.53
C LEU A 272 0.44 2.01 11.84
N GLU A 273 1.04 1.02 12.50
CA GLU A 273 1.04 -0.37 12.02
C GLU A 273 -0.13 -1.14 12.62
N LEU A 274 -0.96 -1.72 11.75
CA LEU A 274 -2.07 -2.60 12.13
C LEU A 274 -1.55 -3.96 12.62
N PRO A 275 -2.35 -4.72 13.39
CA PRO A 275 -1.92 -6.00 13.90
C PRO A 275 -1.94 -7.13 12.85
N PRO A 276 -1.09 -8.16 12.98
CA PRO A 276 -0.07 -8.36 14.01
C PRO A 276 1.15 -7.47 13.80
N ALA A 277 1.33 -6.48 14.67
CA ALA A 277 2.25 -5.38 14.46
C ALA A 277 3.65 -5.65 15.02
N GLY A 278 4.59 -4.76 14.71
CA GLY A 278 5.96 -4.71 15.20
C GLY A 278 7.00 -4.90 14.10
N ALA A 279 6.66 -5.63 13.04
CA ALA A 279 7.59 -5.91 11.94
C ALA A 279 7.83 -4.66 11.10
N LEU A 280 6.75 -4.05 10.58
CA LEU A 280 6.84 -2.86 9.73
C LEU A 280 7.27 -1.63 10.52
N ALA A 281 6.81 -1.47 11.77
CA ALA A 281 7.29 -0.44 12.67
C ALA A 281 8.81 -0.57 12.91
N GLY A 282 9.32 -1.79 13.02
CA GLY A 282 10.76 -2.05 13.11
C GLY A 282 11.53 -1.68 11.85
N LEU A 283 10.95 -1.88 10.66
CA LEU A 283 11.54 -1.46 9.38
C LEU A 283 11.55 0.07 9.26
N ALA A 284 10.39 0.70 9.45
CA ALA A 284 10.20 2.14 9.41
C ALA A 284 11.19 2.88 10.34
N LYS A 285 11.31 2.42 11.60
CA LYS A 285 12.26 3.01 12.57
C LYS A 285 13.73 2.89 12.15
N ARG A 286 14.09 1.84 11.40
CA ARG A 286 15.46 1.69 10.87
C ARG A 286 15.70 2.57 9.65
N GLU A 287 14.75 2.63 8.74
CA GLU A 287 14.80 3.46 7.53
C GLU A 287 14.88 4.94 7.88
N TRP A 288 14.01 5.40 8.78
CA TRP A 288 13.91 6.80 9.17
C TRP A 288 14.72 7.14 10.41
N LYS A 289 15.83 6.43 10.64
CA LYS A 289 16.69 6.68 11.80
C LYS A 289 17.16 8.14 11.80
N GLY A 290 16.80 8.88 12.85
CA GLY A 290 17.13 10.30 13.00
C GLY A 290 16.10 11.27 12.41
N ALA A 291 15.01 10.77 11.82
CA ALA A 291 13.85 11.59 11.47
C ALA A 291 12.88 11.70 12.64
N ASP A 292 12.13 12.80 12.70
CA ASP A 292 11.08 13.04 13.68
C ASP A 292 9.73 12.51 13.17
N ILE A 293 9.64 11.17 13.03
CA ILE A 293 8.42 10.47 12.62
C ILE A 293 7.97 9.57 13.77
N GLU A 294 6.75 9.81 14.27
CA GLU A 294 6.17 8.96 15.31
C GLU A 294 5.75 7.62 14.71
N VAL A 295 6.12 6.50 15.34
CA VAL A 295 5.77 5.15 14.86
C VAL A 295 5.11 4.34 15.97
N LEU A 296 3.81 4.09 15.82
CA LEU A 296 2.96 3.32 16.73
C LEU A 296 2.61 1.95 16.12
N ALA A 297 2.90 0.88 16.84
CA ALA A 297 2.53 -0.48 16.47
C ALA A 297 1.39 -0.96 17.37
N LEU A 298 0.29 -1.42 16.78
CA LEU A 298 -0.87 -1.94 17.53
C LEU A 298 -0.66 -3.41 17.86
N THR A 299 -0.17 -3.66 19.07
CA THR A 299 0.19 -5.01 19.53
C THR A 299 -0.86 -5.61 20.46
N LYS A 300 -1.66 -4.77 21.13
CA LYS A 300 -2.70 -5.17 22.08
C LYS A 300 -3.85 -4.16 22.10
N PRO A 301 -5.03 -4.52 22.62
CA PRO A 301 -6.19 -3.62 22.71
C PRO A 301 -5.92 -2.30 23.45
N ALA A 302 -5.04 -2.32 24.46
CA ALA A 302 -4.67 -1.12 25.21
C ALA A 302 -3.97 -0.04 24.36
N ASP A 303 -3.48 -0.39 23.16
CA ASP A 303 -2.85 0.55 22.24
C ASP A 303 -3.90 1.38 21.45
N LEU A 304 -5.19 0.99 21.47
CA LEU A 304 -6.25 1.62 20.67
C LEU A 304 -6.51 3.08 21.05
N ASP A 305 -6.45 3.44 22.33
CA ASP A 305 -6.68 4.82 22.75
C ASP A 305 -5.56 5.74 22.27
N ARG A 306 -4.32 5.29 22.38
CA ARG A 306 -3.16 6.02 21.82
C ARG A 306 -3.26 6.15 20.30
N ALA A 307 -3.77 5.13 19.62
CA ALA A 307 -4.00 5.17 18.18
C ALA A 307 -5.05 6.22 17.80
N ARG A 308 -6.17 6.29 18.54
CA ARG A 308 -7.22 7.29 18.33
C ARG A 308 -6.71 8.70 18.58
N GLU A 309 -5.91 8.90 19.63
CA GLU A 309 -5.24 10.18 19.89
C GLU A 309 -4.31 10.58 18.75
N LEU A 310 -3.50 9.64 18.24
CA LEU A 310 -2.60 9.90 17.12
C LEU A 310 -3.36 10.27 15.85
N ILE A 311 -4.43 9.53 15.53
CA ILE A 311 -5.33 9.81 14.41
C ILE A 311 -5.96 11.20 14.56
N ALA A 312 -6.45 11.55 15.76
CA ALA A 312 -7.05 12.85 16.02
C ALA A 312 -6.03 14.00 15.92
N ALA A 313 -4.81 13.80 16.44
CA ALA A 313 -3.74 14.77 16.37
C ALA A 313 -3.32 15.06 14.91
N GLU A 314 -3.20 14.02 14.09
CA GLU A 314 -2.83 14.17 12.67
C GLU A 314 -3.95 14.80 11.82
N ARG A 315 -5.22 14.52 12.13
CA ARG A 315 -6.37 15.24 11.52
C ARG A 315 -6.42 16.72 11.91
N GLY A 316 -5.92 17.06 13.10
CA GLY A 316 -5.88 18.43 13.61
C GLY A 316 -4.60 19.19 13.25
N ARG A 317 -3.60 18.53 12.65
CA ARG A 317 -2.41 19.22 12.13
C ARG A 317 -2.82 19.97 10.86
N ALA A 318 -2.55 21.27 10.84
CA ALA A 318 -2.57 22.03 9.60
C ALA A 318 -1.67 21.31 8.58
N GLU A 319 -2.13 21.16 7.33
CA GLU A 319 -1.24 20.76 6.25
C GLU A 319 0.01 21.65 6.32
N ALA A 320 1.20 21.04 6.24
CA ALA A 320 2.43 21.82 6.24
C ALA A 320 2.32 22.90 5.15
N GLU A 321 2.71 24.14 5.50
CA GLU A 321 2.61 25.41 4.76
C GLU A 321 3.27 25.44 3.36
N HIS A 322 3.46 24.28 2.72
CA HIS A 322 4.22 24.09 1.48
C HIS A 322 3.52 23.25 0.40
N SER A 323 2.20 22.99 0.51
CA SER A 323 1.43 22.81 -0.72
C SER A 323 1.40 24.17 -1.43
N PRO A 324 1.85 24.32 -2.68
CA PRO A 324 1.67 25.58 -3.37
C PRO A 324 0.18 25.93 -3.31
N ASP A 325 -0.15 27.14 -2.85
CA ASP A 325 -1.53 27.63 -2.72
C ASP A 325 -2.30 27.60 -4.06
N TRP A 326 -1.64 27.25 -5.17
CA TRP A 326 -2.17 27.20 -6.51
C TRP A 326 -2.00 25.80 -7.11
N ARG A 327 -2.89 25.42 -8.02
CA ARG A 327 -2.68 24.30 -8.94
C ARG A 327 -2.60 24.79 -10.37
N VAL A 328 -2.06 23.94 -11.24
CA VAL A 328 -1.85 24.24 -12.65
C VAL A 328 -2.92 23.57 -13.48
N VAL A 329 -3.50 24.34 -14.39
CA VAL A 329 -4.25 23.80 -15.52
C VAL A 329 -3.24 23.53 -16.62
N VAL A 330 -3.26 22.32 -17.18
CA VAL A 330 -2.32 21.89 -18.22
C VAL A 330 -3.02 21.69 -19.56
N ALA A 331 -2.27 21.80 -20.65
CA ALA A 331 -2.74 21.52 -21.99
C ALA A 331 -3.08 20.01 -22.14
N PRO A 332 -4.31 19.65 -22.54
CA PRO A 332 -4.71 18.24 -22.69
C PRO A 332 -4.15 17.57 -23.95
N ALA A 333 -3.64 18.36 -24.89
CA ALA A 333 -3.12 17.90 -26.16
C ALA A 333 -2.03 18.87 -26.68
N ARG A 334 -1.27 18.43 -27.68
CA ARG A 334 -0.32 19.28 -28.38
C ARG A 334 -1.03 20.20 -29.38
N GLY A 335 -0.68 21.48 -29.40
CA GLY A 335 -1.20 22.42 -30.39
C GLY A 335 -0.90 23.88 -30.06
N THR A 336 -1.71 24.76 -30.63
CA THR A 336 -1.70 26.19 -30.36
C THR A 336 -2.78 26.53 -29.35
N VAL A 337 -2.43 27.18 -28.25
CA VAL A 337 -3.39 27.58 -27.22
C VAL A 337 -4.17 28.83 -27.65
N ALA A 338 -5.47 28.83 -27.35
CA ALA A 338 -6.35 29.98 -27.44
C ALA A 338 -7.08 30.14 -26.09
N PRO A 339 -6.53 30.93 -25.15
CA PRO A 339 -7.12 31.17 -23.84
C PRO A 339 -8.50 31.85 -23.95
N ALA A 340 -9.38 31.58 -23.00
CA ALA A 340 -10.64 32.32 -22.86
C ALA A 340 -10.37 33.74 -22.33
N ASP A 341 -11.24 34.69 -22.68
CA ASP A 341 -11.19 36.07 -22.17
C ASP A 341 -11.68 36.13 -20.73
N VAL A 342 -10.84 35.66 -19.81
CA VAL A 342 -11.06 35.61 -18.37
C VAL A 342 -9.92 36.38 -17.70
N ALA A 343 -10.28 37.42 -16.94
CA ALA A 343 -9.32 38.21 -16.19
C ALA A 343 -8.73 37.41 -15.02
N GLU A 344 -7.44 37.60 -14.75
CA GLU A 344 -6.82 37.16 -13.49
C GLU A 344 -7.57 37.78 -12.30
N GLY A 345 -7.70 37.02 -11.21
CA GLY A 345 -8.55 37.35 -10.07
C GLY A 345 -10.02 36.93 -10.20
N THR A 346 -10.44 36.37 -11.35
CA THR A 346 -11.82 35.89 -11.53
C THR A 346 -12.04 34.56 -10.82
N HIS A 347 -13.15 34.44 -10.10
CA HIS A 347 -13.61 33.17 -9.53
C HIS A 347 -14.22 32.26 -10.61
N LEU A 348 -13.76 31.01 -10.67
CA LEU A 348 -14.08 30.03 -11.68
C LEU A 348 -14.63 28.76 -11.01
N PRO A 349 -15.93 28.48 -11.15
CA PRO A 349 -16.47 27.17 -10.81
C PRO A 349 -15.84 26.05 -11.64
N ALA A 350 -15.80 24.84 -11.10
CA ALA A 350 -15.39 23.64 -11.81
C ALA A 350 -16.19 23.47 -13.11
N GLY A 351 -15.48 23.11 -14.18
CA GLY A 351 -16.03 22.99 -15.53
C GLY A 351 -16.05 24.30 -16.34
N THR A 352 -15.74 25.45 -15.73
CA THR A 352 -15.66 26.73 -16.46
C THR A 352 -14.65 26.64 -17.59
N PRO A 353 -15.02 26.95 -18.85
CA PRO A 353 -14.09 26.94 -19.98
C PRO A 353 -12.98 27.99 -19.79
N LEU A 354 -11.74 27.53 -19.94
CA LEU A 354 -10.52 28.34 -19.90
C LEU A 354 -9.91 28.53 -21.29
N GLY A 355 -10.50 27.96 -22.33
CA GLY A 355 -10.06 28.09 -23.71
C GLY A 355 -9.96 26.75 -24.40
N CYS A 356 -9.13 26.67 -25.42
CA CYS A 356 -8.90 25.44 -26.17
C CYS A 356 -7.48 25.32 -26.70
N ILE A 357 -7.07 24.09 -27.01
CA ILE A 357 -5.87 23.78 -27.76
C ILE A 357 -6.27 23.37 -29.17
N ARG A 358 -5.77 24.10 -30.17
CA ARG A 358 -6.04 23.86 -31.59
C ARG A 358 -4.87 23.13 -32.23
N SER A 359 -5.16 21.99 -32.83
CA SER A 359 -4.25 21.30 -33.75
C SER A 359 -4.77 21.38 -35.18
N ARG A 360 -4.03 20.82 -36.14
CA ARG A 360 -4.51 20.70 -37.53
C ARG A 360 -5.70 19.74 -37.69
N ARG A 361 -5.97 18.90 -36.68
CA ARG A 361 -6.94 17.80 -36.75
C ARG A 361 -8.15 17.98 -35.83
N GLU A 362 -7.99 18.70 -34.73
CA GLU A 362 -9.00 18.83 -33.68
C GLU A 362 -8.78 20.08 -32.82
N GLU A 363 -9.84 20.50 -32.14
CA GLU A 363 -9.83 21.53 -31.10
C GLU A 363 -10.28 20.87 -29.79
N VAL A 364 -9.43 20.94 -28.76
CA VAL A 364 -9.68 20.31 -27.45
C VAL A 364 -9.91 21.39 -26.42
N ASN A 365 -11.08 21.39 -25.78
CA ASN A 365 -11.40 22.37 -24.75
C ASN A 365 -10.57 22.14 -23.49
N VAL A 366 -10.20 23.24 -22.83
CA VAL A 366 -9.61 23.24 -21.51
C VAL A 366 -10.56 23.94 -20.55
N SER A 367 -10.78 23.34 -19.38
CA SER A 367 -11.69 23.85 -18.37
C SER A 367 -11.04 23.80 -16.99
N ALA A 368 -11.52 24.64 -16.07
CA ALA A 368 -11.16 24.57 -14.66
C ALA A 368 -11.57 23.21 -14.08
N GLY A 369 -10.63 22.48 -13.48
CA GLY A 369 -10.91 21.16 -12.89
C GLY A 369 -11.56 21.19 -11.50
N TYR A 370 -11.66 22.38 -10.90
CA TYR A 370 -12.14 22.62 -9.53
C TYR A 370 -12.55 24.09 -9.38
N ASP A 371 -13.27 24.41 -8.29
CA ASP A 371 -13.64 25.78 -7.93
C ASP A 371 -12.39 26.56 -7.47
N GLY A 372 -12.11 27.71 -8.08
CA GLY A 372 -10.94 28.50 -7.69
C GLY A 372 -10.80 29.84 -8.41
N VAL A 373 -9.82 30.63 -8.00
CA VAL A 373 -9.52 31.94 -8.57
C VAL A 373 -8.39 31.80 -9.59
N LEU A 374 -8.58 32.31 -10.81
CA LEU A 374 -7.52 32.39 -11.81
C LEU A 374 -6.41 33.32 -11.31
N ALA A 375 -5.25 32.77 -10.99
CA ALA A 375 -4.12 33.52 -10.46
C ALA A 375 -3.35 34.23 -11.59
N GLU A 376 -3.05 33.48 -12.64
CA GLU A 376 -2.12 33.88 -13.70
C GLU A 376 -2.34 33.03 -14.94
N TRP A 377 -2.31 33.65 -16.12
CA TRP A 377 -2.12 32.94 -17.39
C TRP A 377 -0.63 32.68 -17.63
N LEU A 378 -0.26 31.42 -17.89
CA LEU A 378 1.13 31.03 -18.15
C LEU A 378 1.48 31.00 -19.65
N VAL A 379 0.49 31.26 -20.50
CA VAL A 379 0.58 31.25 -21.96
C VAL A 379 -0.22 32.40 -22.55
N ALA A 380 0.17 32.85 -23.74
CA ALA A 380 -0.56 33.81 -24.55
C ALA A 380 -1.30 33.11 -25.71
N ASP A 381 -2.32 33.79 -26.26
CA ASP A 381 -2.96 33.33 -27.50
C ASP A 381 -1.93 33.13 -28.60
N GLY A 382 -1.92 31.95 -29.22
CA GLY A 382 -0.97 31.60 -30.26
C GLY A 382 0.27 30.82 -29.80
N ASP A 383 0.50 30.66 -28.49
CA ASP A 383 1.63 29.88 -27.98
C ASP A 383 1.50 28.39 -28.34
N LEU A 384 2.65 27.76 -28.60
CA LEU A 384 2.74 26.32 -28.85
C LEU A 384 2.96 25.57 -27.54
N VAL A 385 2.14 24.55 -27.30
CA VAL A 385 2.19 23.71 -26.10
C VAL A 385 2.17 22.23 -26.49
N ASP A 386 2.87 21.40 -25.73
CA ASP A 386 2.74 19.94 -25.71
C ASP A 386 1.71 19.50 -24.64
N ALA A 387 1.24 18.26 -24.73
CA ALA A 387 0.33 17.72 -23.72
C ALA A 387 1.02 17.65 -22.36
N GLY A 388 0.40 18.25 -21.33
CA GLY A 388 0.96 18.38 -19.99
C GLY A 388 1.63 19.73 -19.71
N ASP A 389 1.84 20.58 -20.73
CA ASP A 389 2.42 21.91 -20.51
C ASP A 389 1.48 22.82 -19.72
N PRO A 390 2.01 23.65 -18.81
CA PRO A 390 1.21 24.51 -17.95
C PRO A 390 0.59 25.66 -18.75
N ILE A 391 -0.72 25.91 -18.60
CA ILE A 391 -1.42 26.99 -19.29
C ILE A 391 -1.95 28.08 -18.34
N ALA A 392 -2.29 27.74 -17.10
CA ALA A 392 -2.79 28.70 -16.11
C ALA A 392 -2.55 28.22 -14.68
N ARG A 393 -2.43 29.15 -13.74
CA ARG A 393 -2.46 28.87 -12.30
C ARG A 393 -3.80 29.27 -11.71
N LEU A 394 -4.37 28.40 -10.88
CA LEU A 394 -5.60 28.66 -10.13
C LEU A 394 -5.39 28.43 -8.64
N TYR A 395 -5.72 29.41 -7.81
CA TYR A 395 -5.85 29.25 -6.35
C TYR A 395 -7.16 28.50 -6.06
N PRO A 396 -7.15 27.27 -5.53
CA PRO A 396 -8.37 26.57 -5.19
C PRO A 396 -9.09 27.27 -4.04
N GLU A 397 -10.40 27.47 -4.16
CA GLU A 397 -11.20 27.88 -3.00
C GLU A 397 -11.48 26.64 -2.16
N VAL A 398 -10.96 26.63 -0.94
CA VAL A 398 -11.34 25.63 0.06
C VAL A 398 -12.65 26.12 0.67
N ALA A 399 -13.75 25.40 0.43
CA ALA A 399 -15.01 25.67 1.12
C ALA A 399 -14.75 25.66 2.64
N GLN A 400 -14.99 26.79 3.31
CA GLN A 400 -14.83 26.95 4.76
C GLN A 400 -15.80 26.07 5.54
#